data_AF-A0A265NAI2-F1
#
_entry.id   AF-A0A265NAI2-F1
#
_cell.length_a   1.000
_cell.length_b   1.000
_cell.length_c   1.000
_cell.angle_alpha   90.00
_cell.angle_beta   90.00
_cell.angle_gamma   90.00
#
_symmetry.space_group_name_H-M   'P 1'
#
loop_
_entity.id
_entity.type
_entity.pdbx_description
1 polymer ?
#
loop_
_entity_poly.entity_id
_entity_poly.type
_entity_poly.pdbx_seq_one_letter_code
_entity_poly.pdbx_strand_id
1 'polypeptide(L)'
;MKKLLSVCLTAVFAGSLMTRCSAITEMFEKANGVILYGDHNQVAEVFEQEKDDLKEKNEYKFKIATDHGQQILIFNETTAKALVEKELFNEVVKGDESEPISSLPELKDKSILFTKQDDVNKVTIDGQPLSVSNEGNIVMGELMGTCS
;
A
#
# COMPACT_ATOMS: atom_id res chain seq x y z
N MET A 1 22.64 -59.39 -15.35
CA MET A 1 22.45 -58.27 -16.30
C MET A 1 21.03 -57.72 -16.14
N LYS A 2 20.88 -56.38 -16.11
CA LYS A 2 19.66 -55.55 -16.04
C LYS A 2 18.98 -55.53 -14.65
N LYS A 3 19.27 -54.56 -13.76
CA LYS A 3 18.82 -53.12 -13.73
C LYS A 3 17.28 -53.07 -13.70
N LEU A 4 16.60 -52.58 -12.66
CA LEU A 4 16.59 -51.19 -12.19
C LEU A 4 16.05 -51.09 -10.74
N LEU A 5 16.78 -50.37 -9.89
CA LEU A 5 16.20 -49.63 -8.75
C LEU A 5 15.14 -48.65 -9.27
N SER A 6 14.13 -48.30 -8.46
CA SER A 6 13.87 -46.89 -8.08
C SER A 6 12.50 -46.72 -7.40
N VAL A 7 12.55 -46.40 -6.10
CA VAL A 7 11.79 -45.35 -5.40
C VAL A 7 10.27 -45.30 -5.63
N CYS A 8 9.51 -45.85 -4.66
CA CYS A 8 8.16 -45.36 -4.37
C CYS A 8 8.28 -43.96 -3.76
N LEU A 9 8.29 -42.96 -4.62
CA LEU A 9 8.24 -41.56 -4.25
C LEU A 9 6.80 -41.26 -3.82
N THR A 10 6.47 -41.46 -2.54
CA THR A 10 5.27 -40.86 -1.95
C THR A 10 5.53 -39.36 -1.86
N ALA A 11 5.25 -38.64 -2.95
CA ALA A 11 5.15 -37.20 -2.94
C ALA A 11 3.91 -36.81 -2.13
N VAL A 12 4.11 -36.49 -0.86
CA VAL A 12 3.12 -35.70 -0.11
C VAL A 12 3.23 -34.30 -0.68
N PHE A 13 2.39 -33.99 -1.67
CA PHE A 13 2.07 -32.61 -1.98
C PHE A 13 1.31 -32.08 -0.76
N ALA A 14 2.03 -31.46 0.17
CA ALA A 14 1.44 -30.46 1.04
C ALA A 14 1.07 -29.30 0.11
N GLY A 15 -0.11 -29.39 -0.51
CA GLY A 15 -0.75 -28.24 -1.08
C GLY A 15 -0.87 -27.24 0.05
N SER A 16 -0.17 -26.11 -0.06
CA SER A 16 -0.57 -24.95 0.71
C SER A 16 -2.03 -24.74 0.38
N LEU A 17 -2.90 -24.86 1.38
CA LEU A 17 -4.23 -24.32 1.29
C LEU A 17 -4.01 -22.84 0.97
N MET A 18 -4.09 -22.49 -0.31
CA MET A 18 -4.44 -21.14 -0.70
C MET A 18 -5.86 -20.97 -0.17
N THR A 19 -5.99 -20.67 1.12
CA THR A 19 -7.12 -19.91 1.61
C THR A 19 -7.07 -18.62 0.83
N ARG A 20 -7.68 -18.63 -0.37
CA ARG A 20 -8.06 -17.40 -1.07
C ARG A 20 -8.82 -16.63 -0.02
N CYS A 21 -8.24 -15.52 0.42
CA CYS A 21 -8.90 -14.61 1.31
C CYS A 21 -10.15 -14.15 0.56
N SER A 22 -11.34 -14.64 0.93
CA SER A 22 -12.62 -14.22 0.36
C SER A 22 -12.85 -12.71 0.56
N ALA A 23 -12.07 -12.08 1.44
CA ALA A 23 -12.04 -10.64 1.65
C ALA A 23 -11.69 -9.85 0.39
N ILE A 24 -10.92 -10.40 -0.56
CA ILE A 24 -10.61 -9.70 -1.80
C ILE A 24 -11.89 -9.64 -2.65
N THR A 25 -12.53 -10.78 -2.91
CA THR A 25 -13.77 -10.84 -3.69
C THR A 25 -14.89 -10.00 -3.08
N GLU A 26 -15.06 -10.01 -1.76
CA GLU A 26 -16.06 -9.18 -1.06
C GLU A 26 -15.73 -7.67 -1.06
N MET A 27 -14.44 -7.29 -1.05
CA MET A 27 -14.00 -5.89 -1.13
C MET A 27 -14.23 -5.29 -2.53
N PHE A 28 -14.04 -6.10 -3.59
CA PHE A 28 -14.32 -5.71 -4.97
C PHE A 28 -15.82 -5.62 -5.29
N GLU A 29 -16.70 -6.34 -4.57
CA GLU A 29 -18.15 -6.26 -4.78
C GLU A 29 -18.79 -4.95 -4.29
N LYS A 30 -18.13 -4.21 -3.39
CA LYS A 30 -18.69 -3.00 -2.75
C LYS A 30 -18.05 -1.68 -3.16
N ALA A 31 -16.81 -1.71 -3.68
CA ALA A 31 -16.05 -0.51 -4.04
C ALA A 31 -15.67 -0.52 -5.53
N ASN A 32 -15.74 0.65 -6.18
CA ASN A 32 -15.38 0.79 -7.60
C ASN A 32 -13.85 0.85 -7.85
N GLY A 33 -13.04 0.75 -6.80
CA GLY A 33 -11.58 0.79 -6.88
C GLY A 33 -10.94 0.21 -5.62
N VAL A 34 -9.71 -0.31 -5.76
CA VAL A 34 -8.95 -0.93 -4.67
C VAL A 34 -7.51 -0.41 -4.70
N ILE A 35 -6.97 -0.08 -3.52
CA ILE A 35 -5.56 0.28 -3.34
C ILE A 35 -4.84 -0.94 -2.77
N LEU A 36 -3.79 -1.38 -3.46
CA LEU A 36 -3.01 -2.55 -3.08
C LEU A 36 -1.55 -2.16 -2.82
N TYR A 37 -0.97 -2.71 -1.76
CA TYR A 37 0.45 -2.57 -1.43
C TYR A 37 1.09 -3.95 -1.43
N GLY A 38 2.25 -4.08 -2.06
CA GLY A 38 2.97 -5.34 -2.13
C GLY A 38 4.25 -5.19 -2.94
N ASP A 39 4.99 -6.29 -3.04
CA ASP A 39 6.06 -6.34 -4.04
C ASP A 39 5.48 -6.40 -5.46
N HIS A 40 6.33 -6.11 -6.45
CA HIS A 40 5.91 -6.04 -7.85
C HIS A 40 5.25 -7.33 -8.34
N ASN A 41 5.72 -8.51 -7.91
CA ASN A 41 5.17 -9.78 -8.38
C ASN A 41 3.77 -10.00 -7.80
N GLN A 42 3.58 -9.69 -6.51
CA GLN A 42 2.28 -9.78 -5.85
C GLN A 42 1.24 -8.86 -6.52
N VAL A 43 1.61 -7.61 -6.78
CA VAL A 43 0.71 -6.64 -7.44
C VAL A 43 0.43 -7.04 -8.89
N ALA A 44 1.45 -7.49 -9.63
CA ALA A 44 1.30 -7.93 -11.02
C ALA A 44 0.39 -9.17 -11.14
N GLU A 45 0.46 -10.10 -10.18
CA GLU A 45 -0.41 -11.27 -10.16
C GLU A 45 -1.89 -10.87 -10.04
N VAL A 46 -2.22 -9.92 -9.15
CA VAL A 46 -3.61 -9.43 -9.01
C VAL A 46 -4.09 -8.73 -10.29
N PHE A 47 -3.25 -7.93 -10.93
CA PHE A 47 -3.61 -7.30 -12.20
C PHE A 47 -3.85 -8.30 -13.33
N GLU A 48 -3.14 -9.43 -13.35
CA GLU A 48 -3.37 -10.48 -14.34
C GLU A 48 -4.64 -11.29 -14.04
N GLN A 49 -4.93 -11.52 -12.75
CA GLN A 49 -6.15 -12.22 -12.31
C GLN A 49 -7.41 -11.43 -12.68
N GLU A 50 -7.40 -10.12 -12.49
CA GLU A 50 -8.58 -9.24 -12.66
C GLU A 50 -8.59 -8.48 -14.01
N LYS A 51 -7.70 -8.84 -14.95
CA LYS A 51 -7.48 -8.06 -16.19
C LYS A 51 -8.72 -7.83 -17.05
N ASP A 52 -9.68 -8.76 -17.01
CA ASP A 52 -10.90 -8.70 -17.82
C ASP A 52 -11.94 -7.76 -17.20
N ASP A 53 -11.86 -7.52 -15.89
CA ASP A 53 -12.77 -6.66 -15.13
C ASP A 53 -12.18 -5.27 -14.80
N LEU A 54 -10.84 -5.12 -14.92
CA LEU A 54 -10.12 -3.86 -14.69
C LEU A 54 -10.34 -2.85 -15.82
N LYS A 55 -11.02 -1.74 -15.51
CA LYS A 55 -11.16 -0.59 -16.42
C LYS A 55 -9.93 0.31 -16.46
N GLU A 56 -9.28 0.50 -15.31
CA GLU A 56 -8.07 1.31 -15.17
C GLU A 56 -7.15 0.65 -14.14
N LYS A 57 -5.84 0.77 -14.37
CA LYS A 57 -4.81 0.41 -13.39
C LYS A 57 -3.71 1.46 -13.36
N ASN A 58 -3.22 1.77 -12.17
CA ASN A 58 -2.04 2.60 -11.99
C ASN A 58 -1.12 1.92 -10.98
N GLU A 59 0.18 1.86 -11.31
CA GLU A 59 1.20 1.30 -10.44
C GLU A 59 2.20 2.39 -10.08
N TYR A 60 2.46 2.55 -8.78
CA TYR A 60 3.37 3.55 -8.26
C TYR A 60 4.43 2.88 -7.39
N LYS A 61 5.69 3.22 -7.63
CA LYS A 61 6.80 2.77 -6.79
C LYS A 61 7.00 3.73 -5.62
N PHE A 62 7.27 3.16 -4.46
CA PHE A 62 7.60 3.89 -3.25
C PHE A 62 8.72 3.18 -2.50
N LYS A 63 9.34 3.87 -1.54
CA LYS A 63 10.25 3.25 -0.58
C LYS A 63 9.53 3.06 0.74
N ILE A 64 9.96 2.05 1.50
CA ILE A 64 9.52 1.83 2.87
C ILE A 64 10.72 2.07 3.78
N ALA A 65 10.53 2.88 4.80
CA ALA A 65 11.45 3.02 5.91
C ALA A 65 10.75 2.66 7.22
N THR A 66 11.51 2.49 8.29
CA THR A 66 10.96 2.29 9.63
C THR A 66 11.62 3.26 10.59
N ASP A 67 10.80 4.02 11.32
CA ASP A 67 11.25 4.91 12.37
C ASP A 67 10.44 4.61 13.64
N HIS A 68 11.14 4.37 14.76
CA HIS A 68 10.50 4.01 16.03
C HIS A 68 9.44 2.88 15.94
N GLY A 69 9.64 1.90 15.05
CA GLY A 69 8.72 0.78 14.83
C GLY A 69 7.50 1.12 13.97
N GLN A 70 7.41 2.33 13.43
CA GLN A 70 6.37 2.75 12.49
C GLN A 70 6.89 2.70 11.06
N GLN A 71 6.09 2.17 10.15
CA GLN A 71 6.41 2.17 8.73
C GLN A 71 6.13 3.54 8.11
N ILE A 72 7.08 4.02 7.31
CA ILE A 72 6.97 5.27 6.54
C ILE A 72 6.98 4.92 5.07
N LEU A 73 5.91 5.27 4.36
CA LEU A 73 5.84 5.18 2.89
C LEU A 73 6.39 6.47 2.28
N ILE A 74 7.41 6.34 1.45
CA ILE A 74 8.13 7.48 0.87
C ILE A 74 7.88 7.52 -0.63
N PHE A 75 7.25 8.59 -1.08
CA PHE A 75 6.97 8.88 -2.48
C PHE A 75 7.86 10.02 -2.97
N ASN A 76 8.17 10.03 -4.27
CA ASN A 76 8.68 11.24 -4.90
C ASN A 76 7.51 12.22 -5.15
N GLU A 77 7.84 13.48 -5.41
CA GLU A 77 6.85 14.55 -5.63
C GLU A 77 5.90 14.24 -6.80
N THR A 78 6.42 13.71 -7.91
CA THR A 78 5.61 13.38 -9.09
C THR A 78 4.54 12.33 -8.77
N THR A 79 4.90 11.28 -8.05
CA THR A 79 3.97 10.25 -7.59
C THR A 79 2.97 10.83 -6.60
N ALA A 80 3.41 11.63 -5.63
CA ALA A 80 2.52 12.26 -4.68
C ALA A 80 1.47 13.16 -5.37
N LYS A 81 1.86 13.94 -6.39
CA LYS A 81 0.92 14.77 -7.16
C LYS A 81 -0.09 13.92 -7.93
N ALA A 82 0.35 12.83 -8.55
CA ALA A 82 -0.56 11.92 -9.25
C ALA A 82 -1.58 11.25 -8.29
N LEU A 83 -1.20 11.00 -7.03
CA LEU A 83 -2.11 10.48 -6.01
C LEU A 83 -3.14 11.52 -5.56
N VAL A 84 -2.75 12.80 -5.45
CA VAL A 84 -3.68 13.92 -5.19
C VAL A 84 -4.69 14.09 -6.32
N GLU A 85 -4.24 14.07 -7.58
CA GLU A 85 -5.12 14.16 -8.76
C GLU A 85 -6.15 13.03 -8.84
N LYS A 86 -5.85 11.90 -8.18
CA LYS A 86 -6.74 10.74 -8.07
C LYS A 86 -7.55 10.71 -6.78
N GLU A 87 -7.53 11.79 -6.00
CA GLU A 87 -8.29 11.92 -4.74
C GLU A 87 -7.92 10.82 -3.73
N LEU A 88 -6.68 10.31 -3.78
CA LEU A 88 -6.23 9.21 -2.93
C LEU A 88 -5.62 9.69 -1.61
N PHE A 89 -5.29 10.98 -1.46
CA PHE A 89 -4.87 11.53 -0.18
C PHE A 89 -6.02 12.27 0.47
N ASN A 90 -6.50 11.74 1.60
CA ASN A 90 -7.66 12.24 2.30
C ASN A 90 -7.29 12.72 3.70
N GLU A 91 -7.63 13.97 4.02
CA GLU A 91 -7.50 14.52 5.36
C GLU A 91 -8.61 13.97 6.26
N VAL A 92 -8.23 13.49 7.44
CA VAL A 92 -9.20 12.97 8.43
C VAL A 92 -9.81 14.15 9.20
N VAL A 93 -11.09 14.43 8.93
CA VAL A 93 -11.81 15.57 9.50
C VAL A 93 -12.35 15.23 10.88
N LYS A 94 -13.06 14.10 11.02
CA LYS A 94 -13.67 13.68 12.29
C LYS A 94 -14.05 12.20 12.30
N GLY A 95 -13.55 11.45 13.28
CA GLY A 95 -13.87 10.02 13.40
C GLY A 95 -13.43 9.26 12.15
N ASP A 96 -14.40 8.68 11.44
CA ASP A 96 -14.18 7.94 10.20
C ASP A 96 -14.45 8.78 8.93
N GLU A 97 -14.74 10.08 9.08
CA GLU A 97 -14.94 11.01 7.96
C GLU A 97 -13.61 11.57 7.46
N SER A 98 -13.39 11.50 6.14
CA SER A 98 -12.22 12.03 5.47
C SER A 98 -12.57 12.72 4.15
N GLU A 99 -11.85 13.78 3.79
CA GLU A 99 -12.05 14.55 2.56
C GLU A 99 -10.76 14.60 1.73
N PRO A 100 -10.84 14.53 0.38
CA PRO A 100 -9.66 14.57 -0.47
C PRO A 100 -8.99 15.94 -0.42
N ILE A 101 -7.66 15.95 -0.30
CA ILE A 101 -6.87 17.17 -0.42
C ILE A 101 -6.83 17.60 -1.89
N SER A 102 -6.92 18.90 -2.15
CA SER A 102 -6.92 19.45 -3.52
C SER A 102 -5.51 19.70 -4.08
N SER A 103 -4.50 19.76 -3.22
CA SER A 103 -3.11 20.00 -3.61
C SER A 103 -2.15 19.47 -2.55
N LEU A 104 -0.91 19.22 -2.95
CA LEU A 104 0.17 19.04 -1.99
C LEU A 104 0.57 20.41 -1.41
N PRO A 105 0.91 20.47 -0.10
CA PRO A 105 1.60 21.62 0.46
C PRO A 105 2.87 21.94 -0.33
N GLU A 106 3.29 23.20 -0.35
CA GLU A 106 4.53 23.58 -1.00
C GLU A 106 5.73 22.87 -0.36
N LEU A 107 6.45 22.09 -1.18
CA LEU A 107 7.75 21.55 -0.82
C LEU A 107 8.76 22.70 -0.75
N LYS A 108 9.05 23.15 0.47
CA LYS A 108 10.15 24.08 0.76
C LYS A 108 11.46 23.29 0.94
N ASP A 109 12.36 23.77 1.78
CA ASP A 109 13.63 23.10 2.12
C ASP A 109 13.46 21.80 2.93
N LYS A 110 12.22 21.37 3.20
CA LYS A 110 11.88 20.20 4.02
C LYS A 110 10.98 19.26 3.25
N SER A 111 11.09 17.96 3.55
CA SER A 111 10.14 16.96 3.08
C SER A 111 8.81 17.08 3.85
N ILE A 112 7.71 16.74 3.20
CA ILE A 112 6.38 16.71 3.83
C ILE A 112 6.17 15.36 4.52
N LEU A 113 5.60 15.39 5.72
CA LEU A 113 5.16 14.22 6.47
C LEU A 113 3.66 14.34 6.76
N PHE A 114 2.92 13.30 6.41
CA PHE A 114 1.54 13.10 6.84
C PHE A 114 1.51 12.09 7.97
N THR A 115 0.92 12.47 9.11
CA THR A 115 0.83 11.63 10.30
C THR A 115 -0.25 12.13 11.25
N LYS A 116 -0.85 11.21 12.02
CA LYS A 116 -1.73 11.56 13.14
C LYS A 116 -1.01 12.10 14.37
N GLN A 117 0.32 12.00 14.41
CA GLN A 117 1.12 12.49 15.54
C GLN A 117 1.38 13.97 15.38
N ASP A 118 1.07 14.73 16.43
CA ASP A 118 1.38 16.15 16.47
C ASP A 118 2.90 16.39 16.61
N ASP A 119 3.37 17.57 16.19
CA ASP A 119 4.72 18.10 16.44
C ASP A 119 5.93 17.26 15.95
N VAL A 120 5.73 16.33 15.00
CA VAL A 120 6.85 15.59 14.38
C VAL A 120 7.60 16.49 13.37
N ASN A 121 8.81 16.91 13.72
CA ASN A 121 9.65 17.76 12.85
C ASN A 121 10.86 17.03 12.26
N LYS A 122 11.03 15.75 12.61
CA LYS A 122 12.19 14.94 12.24
C LYS A 122 11.82 13.46 12.20
N VAL A 123 12.29 12.75 11.19
CA VAL A 123 12.18 11.30 11.07
C VAL A 123 13.54 10.70 10.74
N THR A 124 13.75 9.43 11.08
CA THR A 124 14.97 8.69 10.72
C THR A 124 14.71 7.79 9.52
N ILE A 125 15.37 8.07 8.40
CA ILE A 125 15.30 7.26 7.17
C ILE A 125 16.68 6.66 6.92
N ASP A 126 16.77 5.33 6.82
CA ASP A 126 18.04 4.61 6.60
C ASP A 126 19.15 4.98 7.60
N GLY A 127 18.77 5.23 8.86
CA GLY A 127 19.68 5.66 9.93
C GLY A 127 20.11 7.12 9.86
N GLN A 128 19.62 7.89 8.88
CA GLN A 128 19.91 9.31 8.73
C GLN A 128 18.72 10.17 9.17
N PRO A 129 18.98 11.22 9.98
CA PRO A 129 17.96 12.16 10.37
C PRO A 129 17.52 13.04 9.19
N LEU A 130 16.22 13.11 8.93
CA LEU A 130 15.60 13.97 7.92
C LEU A 130 14.65 14.97 8.59
N SER A 131 14.81 16.26 8.29
CA SER A 131 13.88 17.30 8.72
C SER A 131 12.62 17.26 7.89
N VAL A 132 11.46 17.27 8.55
CA VAL A 132 10.15 17.22 7.90
C VAL A 132 9.25 18.37 8.32
N SER A 133 8.28 18.69 7.47
CA SER A 133 7.12 19.52 7.79
C SER A 133 5.94 18.59 8.04
N ASN A 134 5.36 18.64 9.25
CA ASN A 134 4.15 17.88 9.56
C ASN A 134 2.94 18.62 9.00
N GLU A 135 2.25 18.00 8.06
CA GLU A 135 1.10 18.58 7.36
C GLU A 135 -0.22 17.88 7.73
N GLY A 136 -0.23 17.20 8.88
CA GLY A 136 -1.45 16.68 9.50
C GLY A 136 -1.80 15.24 9.14
N ASN A 137 -2.99 14.85 9.58
CA ASN A 137 -3.47 13.47 9.50
C ASN A 137 -4.13 13.19 8.14
N ILE A 138 -3.28 12.94 7.15
CA ILE A 138 -3.70 12.54 5.80
C ILE A 138 -3.45 11.05 5.62
N VAL A 139 -4.47 10.34 5.12
CA VAL A 139 -4.44 8.89 4.87
C VAL A 139 -4.60 8.60 3.37
N MET A 140 -4.19 7.40 2.95
CA MET A 140 -4.36 6.97 1.57
C MET A 140 -5.65 6.15 1.40
N GLY A 141 -6.50 6.56 0.46
CA GLY A 141 -7.84 5.99 0.26
C GLY A 141 -8.83 6.46 1.33
N GLU A 142 -10.05 5.93 1.31
CA GLU A 142 -11.03 6.17 2.37
C GLU A 142 -10.65 5.38 3.63
N LEU A 143 -10.94 5.94 4.82
CA LEU A 143 -10.94 5.18 6.06
C LEU A 143 -12.04 4.11 5.97
N MET A 144 -11.70 2.92 5.46
CA MET A 144 -12.63 1.80 5.51
C MET A 144 -12.87 1.46 6.98
N GLY A 145 -14.11 1.63 7.45
CA GLY A 145 -14.56 1.07 8.71
C GLY A 145 -14.13 -0.39 8.78
N THR A 146 -13.42 -0.75 9.85
CA THR A 146 -12.85 -2.08 10.03
C THR A 146 -13.90 -3.15 9.76
N CYS A 147 -13.67 -4.05 8.79
CA CYS A 147 -14.46 -5.26 8.66
C CYS A 147 -14.34 -6.03 9.99
N SER A 148 -15.44 -6.09 10.73
CA SER A 148 -15.60 -6.85 11.97
C SER A 148 -16.18 -8.23 11.67
#